data_AF-A0A962KPX4-F1
#
_entry.id   AF-A0A962KPX4-F1
#
_cell.length_a   1.000
_cell.length_b   1.000
_cell.length_c   1.000
_cell.angle_alpha   90.00
_cell.angle_beta   90.00
_cell.angle_gamma   90.00
#
_symmetry.space_group_name_H-M   'P 1'
#
loop_
_entity.id
_entity.type
_entity.pdbx_description
1 polymer ?
#
loop_
_entity_poly.entity_id
_entity_poly.type
_entity_poly.pdbx_seq_one_letter_code
_entity_poly.pdbx_strand_id
1 'polypeptide(L)'
;MALLQTPEKQAGFHAVDFKLKNIDGRLLSLADCRGPEGIVIMFICNHCPYVKAVIGRLVETCKTLQNEGYGCVAIMPNDTENYPADSFDNMKIFAKDNGFTFPYLIDETQQTAKSYDAVCTPDFFGFDRNLILQYRGRLDSAAAKAPDSATVPELMNALLEIKQKGTSEARQFPSMGCSIKWKT
;
A
#
# COMPACT_ATOMS: atom_id res chain seq x y z
N MET A 1 -7.05 -9.88 17.29
CA MET A 1 -6.77 -8.82 16.30
C MET A 1 -6.59 -7.51 17.03
N ALA A 2 -5.45 -6.84 16.86
CA ALA A 2 -5.20 -5.53 17.47
C ALA A 2 -5.32 -4.42 16.43
N LEU A 3 -5.75 -3.23 16.86
CA LEU A 3 -5.65 -2.00 16.09
C LEU A 3 -4.23 -1.46 16.25
N LEU A 4 -3.55 -1.19 15.13
CA LEU A 4 -2.19 -0.64 15.14
C LEU A 4 -2.11 0.65 14.32
N GLN A 5 -1.09 1.43 14.61
CA GLN A 5 -0.68 2.60 13.84
C GLN A 5 0.67 2.32 13.19
N THR A 6 0.87 2.81 11.97
CA THR A 6 2.16 2.70 11.29
C THR A 6 3.25 3.46 12.05
N PRO A 7 4.46 2.90 12.21
CA PRO A 7 5.62 3.60 12.76
C PRO A 7 6.01 4.85 11.94
N GLU A 8 6.81 5.72 12.55
CA GLU A 8 7.36 6.88 11.85
C GLU A 8 8.30 6.48 10.69
N LYS A 9 8.46 7.40 9.74
CA LYS A 9 9.36 7.26 8.59
C LYS A 9 10.81 7.07 9.07
N GLN A 10 11.43 5.94 8.73
CA GLN A 10 12.87 5.79 8.87
C GLN A 10 13.56 6.52 7.71
N ALA A 11 14.34 7.56 8.02
CA ALA A 11 15.09 8.31 7.02
C ALA A 11 16.09 7.41 6.27
N GLY A 12 16.16 7.55 4.94
CA GLY A 12 17.08 6.79 4.11
C GLY A 12 16.70 5.32 3.89
N PHE A 13 15.50 4.87 4.29
CA PHE A 13 15.04 3.52 4.01
C PHE A 13 14.87 3.32 2.51
N HIS A 14 15.59 2.34 1.94
CA HIS A 14 15.44 1.95 0.55
C HIS A 14 14.37 0.87 0.40
N ALA A 15 13.59 0.94 -0.67
CA ALA A 15 12.64 -0.12 -1.01
C ALA A 15 13.39 -1.46 -1.13
N VAL A 16 12.94 -2.46 -0.39
CA VAL A 16 13.51 -3.81 -0.41
C VAL A 16 12.93 -4.58 -1.58
N ASP A 17 13.78 -5.20 -2.39
CA ASP A 17 13.29 -5.97 -3.54
C ASP A 17 12.44 -7.18 -3.08
N PHE A 18 11.56 -7.62 -3.98
CA PHE A 18 10.68 -8.76 -3.75
C PHE A 18 10.48 -9.52 -5.06
N LYS A 19 9.98 -10.75 -4.97
CA LYS A 19 9.53 -11.52 -6.13
C LYS A 19 8.29 -12.30 -5.74
N LEU A 20 7.13 -11.70 -5.96
CA LEU A 20 5.86 -12.19 -5.45
C LEU A 20 4.90 -12.53 -6.58
N LYS A 21 3.99 -13.46 -6.31
CA LYS A 21 2.99 -13.90 -7.28
C LYS A 21 1.83 -12.90 -7.33
N ASN A 22 1.56 -12.38 -8.52
CA ASN A 22 0.40 -11.54 -8.80
C ASN A 22 -0.86 -12.40 -9.01
N ILE A 23 -2.04 -11.80 -8.85
CA ILE A 23 -3.35 -12.46 -9.05
C ILE A 23 -3.55 -13.10 -10.44
N ASP A 24 -2.82 -12.65 -11.46
CA ASP A 24 -2.81 -13.26 -12.81
C ASP A 24 -1.84 -14.45 -12.94
N GLY A 25 -1.14 -14.81 -11.87
CA GLY A 25 -0.20 -15.92 -11.79
C GLY A 25 1.24 -15.56 -12.14
N ARG A 26 1.53 -14.37 -12.67
CA ARG A 26 2.91 -13.95 -12.98
C ARG A 26 3.68 -13.63 -11.69
N LEU A 27 4.98 -13.88 -11.69
CA LEU A 27 5.88 -13.39 -10.65
C LEU A 27 6.34 -11.98 -11.03
N LEU A 28 6.14 -11.02 -10.14
CA LEU A 28 6.55 -9.63 -10.32
C LEU A 28 7.55 -9.22 -9.25
N SER A 29 8.52 -8.40 -9.65
CA SER A 29 9.52 -7.80 -8.80
C SER A 29 9.25 -6.31 -8.54
N LEU A 30 10.04 -5.70 -7.64
CA LEU A 30 10.00 -4.25 -7.44
C LEU A 30 10.25 -3.49 -8.75
N ALA A 31 11.18 -4.00 -9.57
CA ALA A 31 11.54 -3.41 -10.85
C ALA A 31 10.37 -3.46 -11.86
N ASP A 32 9.57 -4.53 -11.85
CA ASP A 32 8.40 -4.68 -12.73
C ASP A 32 7.24 -3.75 -12.33
N CYS A 33 7.17 -3.37 -11.05
CA CYS A 33 6.08 -2.57 -10.50
C CYS A 33 6.36 -1.07 -10.42
N ARG A 34 7.63 -0.64 -10.46
CA ARG A 34 7.99 0.78 -10.32
C ARG A 34 7.73 1.58 -11.58
N GLY A 35 7.39 2.86 -11.40
CA GLY A 35 7.34 3.85 -12.46
C GLY A 35 8.64 4.68 -12.57
N PRO A 36 8.73 5.58 -13.57
CA PRO A 36 9.84 6.52 -13.69
C PRO A 36 9.97 7.46 -12.48
N GLU A 37 8.85 7.86 -11.85
CA GLU A 37 8.87 8.78 -10.70
C GLU A 37 9.01 8.10 -9.35
N GLY A 38 8.91 6.77 -9.30
CA GLY A 38 8.99 5.99 -8.07
C GLY A 38 7.88 4.95 -7.99
N ILE A 39 7.52 4.56 -6.76
CA ILE A 39 6.51 3.53 -6.51
C ILE A 39 5.78 3.76 -5.20
N VAL A 40 4.49 3.41 -5.18
CA VAL A 40 3.70 3.22 -3.96
C VAL A 40 3.55 1.73 -3.68
N ILE A 41 4.02 1.30 -2.52
CA ILE A 41 3.89 -0.06 -2.01
C ILE A 41 2.88 -0.03 -0.87
N MET A 42 1.90 -0.93 -0.92
CA MET A 42 0.73 -0.88 -0.06
C MET A 42 0.47 -2.26 0.52
N PHE A 43 0.57 -2.42 1.84
CA PHE A 43 0.18 -3.66 2.50
C PHE A 43 -1.30 -3.59 2.84
N ILE A 44 -2.10 -4.44 2.19
CA ILE A 44 -3.56 -4.47 2.35
C ILE A 44 -4.06 -5.90 2.55
N CYS A 45 -5.36 -6.07 2.77
CA CYS A 45 -6.02 -7.38 2.79
C CYS A 45 -7.48 -7.23 2.36
N ASN A 46 -8.20 -8.34 2.17
CA ASN A 46 -9.54 -8.32 1.58
C ASN A 46 -10.63 -8.09 2.63
N HIS A 47 -10.42 -8.55 3.86
CA HIS A 47 -11.49 -8.61 4.87
C HIS A 47 -11.49 -7.45 5.88
N CYS A 48 -10.37 -6.74 6.05
CA CYS A 48 -10.24 -5.68 7.05
C CYS A 48 -11.22 -4.53 6.79
N PRO A 49 -12.01 -4.11 7.80
CA PRO A 49 -12.95 -2.99 7.63
C PRO A 49 -12.24 -1.67 7.29
N TYR A 50 -11.02 -1.45 7.79
CA TYR A 50 -10.22 -0.26 7.47
C TYR A 50 -9.79 -0.23 6.01
N VAL A 51 -9.44 -1.39 5.42
CA VAL A 51 -9.14 -1.47 3.97
C VAL A 51 -10.40 -1.23 3.17
N LYS A 52 -11.51 -1.90 3.51
CA LYS A 52 -12.80 -1.72 2.83
C LYS A 52 -13.29 -0.27 2.85
N ALA A 53 -13.03 0.45 3.94
CA ALA A 53 -13.42 1.86 4.07
C ALA A 53 -12.66 2.80 3.11
N VAL A 54 -11.43 2.43 2.71
CA VAL A 54 -10.57 3.28 1.87
C VAL A 54 -10.43 2.79 0.43
N ILE A 55 -10.84 1.55 0.12
CA ILE A 55 -10.43 0.88 -1.12
C ILE A 55 -10.84 1.62 -2.40
N GLY A 56 -12.05 2.20 -2.44
CA GLY A 56 -12.49 3.00 -3.58
C GLY A 56 -11.62 4.23 -3.78
N ARG A 57 -11.28 4.95 -2.69
CA ARG A 57 -10.40 6.12 -2.74
C ARG A 57 -8.96 5.76 -3.08
N LEU A 58 -8.51 4.59 -2.62
CA LEU A 58 -7.19 4.06 -2.92
C LEU A 58 -7.05 3.83 -4.43
N VAL A 59 -8.04 3.19 -5.05
CA VAL A 59 -8.03 2.92 -6.50
C VAL A 59 -7.98 4.21 -7.30
N GLU A 60 -8.78 5.21 -6.96
CA GLU A 60 -8.73 6.53 -7.63
C GLU A 60 -7.39 7.25 -7.40
N THR A 61 -6.83 7.16 -6.20
CA THR A 61 -5.49 7.72 -5.90
C THR A 61 -4.42 7.06 -6.75
N CYS A 62 -4.42 5.73 -6.85
CA CYS A 62 -3.46 4.98 -7.66
C CYS A 62 -3.59 5.30 -9.15
N LYS A 63 -4.82 5.44 -9.69
CA LYS A 63 -5.02 5.85 -11.09
C LYS A 63 -4.35 7.19 -11.38
N THR A 64 -4.57 8.18 -10.52
CA THR A 64 -3.94 9.50 -10.66
C THR A 64 -2.42 9.40 -10.58
N LEU A 65 -1.89 8.68 -9.58
CA LEU A 65 -0.45 8.52 -9.41
C LEU A 65 0.21 7.78 -10.59
N GLN A 66 -0.46 6.78 -11.16
CA GLN A 66 -0.01 6.08 -12.36
C GLN A 66 0.08 7.02 -13.57
N ASN A 67 -0.91 7.88 -13.77
CA ASN A 67 -0.87 8.92 -14.81
C ASN A 67 0.27 9.93 -14.59
N GLU A 68 0.68 10.10 -13.34
CA GLU A 68 1.78 10.97 -12.93
C GLU A 68 3.15 10.29 -12.96
N GLY A 69 3.24 9.03 -13.42
CA GLY A 69 4.50 8.31 -13.60
C GLY A 69 4.95 7.49 -12.38
N TYR A 70 4.11 7.34 -11.36
CA TYR A 70 4.39 6.42 -10.25
C TYR A 70 3.91 5.01 -10.56
N GLY A 71 4.70 4.02 -10.13
CA GLY A 71 4.23 2.66 -9.98
C GLY A 71 3.30 2.54 -8.77
N CYS A 72 2.37 1.61 -8.81
CA CYS A 72 1.55 1.24 -7.64
C CYS A 72 1.52 -0.28 -7.53
N VAL A 73 1.67 -0.81 -6.31
CA VAL A 73 1.57 -2.25 -6.04
C VAL A 73 0.95 -2.48 -4.66
N ALA A 74 -0.01 -3.39 -4.61
CA ALA A 74 -0.59 -3.89 -3.38
C ALA A 74 0.00 -5.26 -3.03
N ILE A 75 0.28 -5.50 -1.76
CA ILE A 75 0.80 -6.77 -1.23
C ILE A 75 -0.13 -7.25 -0.12
N MET A 76 -0.54 -8.51 -0.19
CA MET A 76 -1.37 -9.20 0.79
C MET A 76 -0.46 -10.13 1.64
N PRO A 77 -0.21 -9.79 2.92
CA PRO A 77 0.74 -10.53 3.76
C PRO A 77 0.07 -11.42 4.82
N ASN A 78 -1.26 -11.45 4.85
CA ASN A 78 -1.99 -12.16 5.90
C ASN A 78 -1.91 -13.68 5.70
N ASP A 79 -1.89 -14.40 6.82
CA ASP A 79 -1.99 -15.85 6.85
C ASP A 79 -3.33 -16.34 6.29
N THR A 80 -3.30 -16.86 5.07
CA THR A 80 -4.51 -17.31 4.35
C THR A 80 -5.12 -18.59 4.89
N GLU A 81 -4.37 -19.39 5.67
CA GLU A 81 -4.91 -20.62 6.28
C GLU A 81 -5.86 -20.26 7.42
N ASN A 82 -5.42 -19.36 8.30
CA ASN A 82 -6.24 -18.88 9.42
C ASN A 82 -7.24 -17.79 9.01
N TYR A 83 -7.02 -17.11 7.88
CA TYR A 83 -7.91 -16.07 7.35
C TYR A 83 -8.26 -16.34 5.87
N PRO A 84 -9.17 -17.30 5.58
CA PRO A 84 -9.51 -17.70 4.21
C PRO A 84 -10.08 -16.59 3.33
N ALA A 85 -10.64 -15.54 3.94
CA ALA A 85 -11.10 -14.35 3.20
C ALA A 85 -9.95 -13.61 2.48
N ASP A 86 -8.71 -13.81 2.92
CA ASP A 86 -7.52 -13.26 2.29
C ASP A 86 -6.88 -14.24 1.28
N SER A 87 -7.49 -15.40 1.01
CA SER A 87 -6.95 -16.37 0.05
C SER A 87 -6.68 -15.77 -1.34
N PHE A 88 -5.76 -16.38 -2.07
CA PHE A 88 -5.37 -15.94 -3.41
C PHE A 88 -6.56 -15.83 -4.39
N ASP A 89 -7.56 -16.72 -4.28
CA ASP A 89 -8.77 -16.64 -5.11
C ASP A 89 -9.67 -15.49 -4.68
N ASN A 90 -9.80 -15.23 -3.37
CA ASN A 90 -10.53 -14.05 -2.89
C ASN A 90 -9.81 -12.74 -3.24
N MET A 91 -8.47 -12.73 -3.34
CA MET A 91 -7.73 -11.57 -3.84
C MET A 91 -8.10 -11.22 -5.29
N LYS A 92 -8.27 -12.23 -6.16
CA LYS A 92 -8.71 -12.01 -7.55
C LYS A 92 -10.11 -11.38 -7.59
N ILE A 93 -11.03 -11.91 -6.79
CA ILE A 93 -12.40 -11.39 -6.68
C ILE A 93 -12.37 -9.94 -6.17
N PHE A 94 -11.66 -9.70 -5.07
CA PHE A 94 -11.54 -8.39 -4.46
C PHE A 94 -10.94 -7.35 -5.42
N ALA A 95 -9.87 -7.69 -6.14
CA ALA A 95 -9.24 -6.81 -7.11
C ALA A 95 -10.18 -6.48 -8.29
N LYS A 96 -10.93 -7.48 -8.78
CA LYS A 96 -11.91 -7.31 -9.85
C LYS A 96 -13.07 -6.41 -9.40
N ASP A 97 -13.66 -6.70 -8.26
CA ASP A 97 -14.84 -5.99 -7.75
C ASP A 97 -14.54 -4.52 -7.42
N ASN A 98 -13.30 -4.21 -7.04
CA ASN A 98 -12.86 -2.85 -6.75
C ASN A 98 -12.14 -2.16 -7.92
N GLY A 99 -11.98 -2.84 -9.07
CA GLY A 99 -11.39 -2.24 -10.27
C GLY A 99 -9.91 -1.86 -10.12
N PHE A 100 -9.10 -2.74 -9.53
CA PHE A 100 -7.66 -2.49 -9.37
C PHE A 100 -6.98 -2.28 -10.72
N THR A 101 -6.21 -1.19 -10.82
CA THR A 101 -5.38 -0.84 -11.99
C THR A 101 -3.90 -1.16 -11.77
N PHE A 102 -3.58 -1.81 -10.66
CA PHE A 102 -2.23 -2.14 -10.20
C PHE A 102 -2.14 -3.60 -9.77
N PRO A 103 -0.93 -4.20 -9.77
CA PRO A 103 -0.75 -5.57 -9.31
C PRO A 103 -1.17 -5.75 -7.85
N TYR A 104 -1.73 -6.93 -7.56
CA TYR A 104 -2.04 -7.37 -6.21
C TYR A 104 -1.31 -8.68 -5.94
N LEU A 105 -0.26 -8.60 -5.12
CA LEU A 105 0.71 -9.66 -4.92
C LEU A 105 0.44 -10.38 -3.60
N ILE A 106 0.66 -11.70 -3.56
CA ILE A 106 0.59 -12.48 -2.33
C ILE A 106 1.99 -12.67 -1.74
N ASP A 107 2.16 -12.32 -0.46
CA ASP A 107 3.37 -12.60 0.33
C ASP A 107 3.11 -13.78 1.27
N GLU A 108 3.18 -15.00 0.73
CA GLU A 108 2.89 -16.24 1.47
C GLU A 108 3.86 -16.49 2.64
N THR A 109 5.09 -15.97 2.54
CA THR A 109 6.15 -16.13 3.54
C THR A 109 6.11 -15.05 4.62
N GLN A 110 5.42 -13.94 4.33
CA GLN A 110 5.38 -12.72 5.14
C GLN A 110 6.75 -12.03 5.30
N GLN A 111 7.76 -12.47 4.53
CA GLN A 111 9.11 -11.95 4.62
C GLN A 111 9.21 -10.55 4.03
N THR A 112 8.49 -10.27 2.94
CA THR A 112 8.45 -8.92 2.37
C THR A 112 7.79 -7.96 3.35
N ALA A 113 6.65 -8.32 3.96
CA ALA A 113 6.04 -7.49 5.00
C ALA A 113 6.97 -7.20 6.18
N LYS A 114 7.70 -8.22 6.66
CA LYS A 114 8.71 -8.05 7.73
C LYS A 114 9.86 -7.13 7.31
N SER A 115 10.38 -7.29 6.10
CA SER A 115 11.49 -6.46 5.58
C SER A 115 11.12 -5.00 5.38
N TYR A 116 9.84 -4.72 5.14
CA TYR A 116 9.28 -3.36 5.08
C TYR A 116 8.84 -2.82 6.45
N ASP A 117 8.97 -3.62 7.52
CA ASP A 117 8.44 -3.31 8.84
C ASP A 117 6.94 -2.93 8.79
N ALA A 118 6.18 -3.56 7.89
CA ALA A 118 4.76 -3.34 7.77
C ALA A 118 4.04 -3.93 8.99
N VAL A 119 3.12 -3.18 9.60
CA VAL A 119 2.50 -3.59 10.86
C VAL A 119 0.98 -3.78 10.75
N CYS A 120 0.32 -3.07 9.85
CA CYS A 120 -1.14 -3.06 9.73
C CYS A 120 -1.62 -3.10 8.28
N THR A 121 -2.94 -3.24 8.12
CA THR A 121 -3.62 -3.12 6.83
C THR A 121 -4.76 -2.11 6.94
N PRO A 122 -4.77 -1.02 6.15
CA PRO A 122 -3.76 -0.66 5.15
C PRO A 122 -2.49 -0.03 5.75
N ASP A 123 -1.34 -0.24 5.13
CA ASP A 123 -0.07 0.45 5.44
C ASP A 123 0.61 0.89 4.14
N PHE A 124 0.97 2.17 4.03
CA PHE A 124 1.35 2.83 2.77
C PHE A 124 2.78 3.34 2.79
N PHE A 125 3.54 3.03 1.74
CA PHE A 125 4.93 3.41 1.56
C PHE A 125 5.10 4.07 0.19
N GLY A 126 5.42 5.35 0.16
CA GLY A 126 5.70 6.11 -1.06
C GLY A 126 7.19 6.35 -1.23
N PHE A 127 7.74 5.86 -2.34
CA PHE A 127 9.15 5.96 -2.68
C PHE A 127 9.37 6.88 -3.88
N ASP A 128 10.47 7.62 -3.87
CA ASP A 128 10.89 8.44 -5.02
C ASP A 128 11.55 7.60 -6.13
N ARG A 129 12.01 8.28 -7.19
CA ARG A 129 12.70 7.66 -8.35
C ARG A 129 13.98 6.89 -7.97
N ASN A 130 14.60 7.22 -6.85
CA ASN A 130 15.79 6.55 -6.31
C ASN A 130 15.43 5.42 -5.35
N LEU A 131 14.12 5.11 -5.22
CA LEU A 131 13.57 4.12 -4.32
C LEU A 131 13.90 4.39 -2.85
N ILE A 132 14.02 5.67 -2.48
CA ILE A 132 14.16 6.11 -1.09
C ILE A 132 12.76 6.43 -0.57
N LEU A 133 12.44 5.93 0.62
CA LEU A 133 11.16 6.16 1.27
C LEU A 133 11.01 7.65 1.53
N GLN A 134 9.98 8.24 0.94
CA GLN A 134 9.64 9.63 1.14
C GLN A 134 8.34 9.83 1.92
N TYR A 135 7.42 8.87 1.84
CA TYR A 135 6.13 8.91 2.53
C TYR A 135 5.82 7.60 3.25
N ARG A 136 5.42 7.68 4.53
CA ARG A 136 4.88 6.57 5.32
C ARG A 136 3.75 7.09 6.20
N GLY A 137 2.52 6.64 5.96
CA GLY A 137 1.36 7.23 6.63
C GLY A 137 0.03 6.76 6.10
N ARG A 138 -1.04 7.52 6.39
CA ARG A 138 -2.41 7.25 5.94
C ARG A 138 -2.63 7.63 4.47
N LEU A 139 -3.75 7.19 3.88
CA LEU A 139 -4.12 7.58 2.51
C LEU A 139 -4.52 9.06 2.44
N ASP A 140 -5.42 9.46 3.33
CA ASP A 140 -6.10 10.75 3.36
C ASP A 140 -6.53 11.13 4.79
N SER A 141 -7.02 12.36 4.96
CA SER A 141 -7.43 12.85 6.27
C SER A 141 -8.72 12.21 6.83
N ALA A 142 -9.53 11.56 5.99
CA ALA A 142 -10.75 10.88 6.41
C ALA A 142 -10.46 9.53 7.09
N ALA A 143 -9.35 8.88 6.74
CA ALA A 143 -8.97 7.56 7.24
C ALA A 143 -10.15 6.56 7.11
N ALA A 144 -10.60 5.93 8.19
CA ALA A 144 -11.73 4.99 8.16
C ALA A 144 -13.12 5.65 8.10
N LYS A 145 -13.20 6.99 8.14
CA LYS A 145 -14.47 7.73 8.04
C LYS A 145 -14.86 7.93 6.59
N ALA A 146 -16.13 8.28 6.37
CA ALA A 146 -16.59 8.74 5.07
C ALA A 146 -15.87 10.05 4.69
N PRO A 147 -15.41 10.20 3.45
CA PRO A 147 -14.80 11.43 2.99
C PRO A 147 -15.85 12.53 2.86
N ASP A 148 -15.40 13.77 2.97
CA ASP A 148 -16.16 14.99 2.74
C ASP A 148 -15.35 15.96 1.86
N SER A 149 -15.91 17.15 1.59
CA SER A 149 -15.23 18.17 0.79
C SER A 149 -13.96 18.75 1.44
N ALA A 150 -13.74 18.50 2.74
CA ALA A 150 -12.55 18.91 3.47
C ALA A 150 -11.48 17.80 3.55
N THR A 151 -11.74 16.64 2.96
CA THR A 151 -10.81 15.51 2.96
C THR A 151 -9.57 15.83 2.13
N VAL A 152 -8.40 15.70 2.75
CA VAL A 152 -7.10 15.98 2.15
C VAL A 152 -6.47 14.67 1.68
N PRO A 153 -6.14 14.51 0.39
CA PRO A 153 -5.52 13.30 -0.15
C PRO A 153 -4.00 13.31 0.12
N GLU A 154 -3.61 13.04 1.37
CA GLU A 154 -2.25 13.23 1.88
C GLU A 154 -1.18 12.44 1.12
N LEU A 155 -1.40 11.14 0.86
CA LEU A 155 -0.47 10.31 0.10
C LEU A 155 -0.24 10.87 -1.31
N MET A 156 -1.32 11.20 -2.00
CA MET A 156 -1.25 11.75 -3.35
C MET A 156 -0.50 13.07 -3.37
N ASN A 157 -0.89 14.01 -2.50
CA ASN A 157 -0.29 15.34 -2.42
C ASN A 157 1.21 15.26 -2.13
N ALA A 158 1.61 14.40 -1.19
CA ALA A 158 3.02 14.21 -0.86
C ALA A 158 3.82 13.68 -2.06
N LEU A 159 3.31 12.68 -2.79
CA LEU A 159 4.00 12.12 -3.96
C LEU A 159 4.07 13.10 -5.13
N LEU A 160 3.03 13.90 -5.36
CA LEU A 160 3.08 14.97 -6.35
C LEU A 160 4.11 16.03 -5.97
N GLU A 161 4.22 16.37 -4.69
CA GLU A 161 5.26 17.28 -4.20
C GLU A 161 6.67 16.68 -4.35
N ILE A 162 6.86 15.40 -4.00
CA ILE A 162 8.13 14.67 -4.16
C ILE A 162 8.56 14.63 -5.62
N LYS A 163 7.62 14.41 -6.55
CA LYS A 163 7.90 14.44 -7.99
C LYS A 163 8.47 15.80 -8.42
N GLN A 164 7.94 16.90 -7.87
CA GLN A 164 8.34 18.25 -8.23
C GLN A 164 9.63 18.71 -7.53
N LYS A 165 9.79 18.40 -6.25
CA LYS A 165 10.83 18.96 -5.37
C LYS A 165 11.89 17.96 -4.91
N GLY A 166 11.66 16.66 -5.11
CA GLY A 166 12.50 15.57 -4.60
C GLY A 166 12.25 15.23 -3.11
N THR A 167 11.42 15.99 -2.41
CA THR A 167 11.05 15.75 -1.00
C THR A 167 9.64 16.28 -0.74
N SER A 168 9.02 15.86 0.37
CA SER A 168 7.79 16.47 0.88
C SER A 168 8.01 16.96 2.31
N GLU A 169 7.59 18.20 2.55
CA GLU A 169 7.61 18.83 3.88
C GLU A 169 6.29 18.60 4.64
N ALA A 170 5.32 17.95 3.99
CA ALA A 170 4.03 17.68 4.58
C ALA A 170 4.19 16.76 5.80
N ARG A 171 3.51 17.15 6.90
CA ARG A 171 3.40 16.30 8.09
C ARG A 171 2.73 14.99 7.70
N GLN A 172 3.37 13.88 8.01
CA GLN A 172 2.85 12.53 7.75
C GLN A 172 2.14 12.03 8.98
N PHE A 173 0.86 11.68 8.83
CA PHE A 173 0.08 11.07 9.88
C PHE A 173 0.07 9.55 9.69
N PRO A 174 0.18 8.76 10.78
CA PRO A 174 0.24 7.31 10.66
C PRO A 174 -1.05 6.74 10.03
N SER A 175 -0.91 5.66 9.27
CA SER A 175 -2.07 4.83 8.92
C SER A 175 -2.61 4.16 10.17
N MET A 176 -3.83 3.64 10.08
CA MET A 176 -4.46 2.90 11.15
C MET A 176 -5.24 1.73 10.56
N GLY A 177 -5.02 0.55 11.10
CA GLY A 177 -5.67 -0.64 10.60
C GLY A 177 -5.52 -1.85 11.52
N CYS A 178 -6.17 -2.93 11.10
CA CYS A 178 -5.97 -4.21 11.74
C CYS A 178 -4.52 -4.66 11.58
N SER A 179 -3.94 -5.26 12.62
CA SER A 179 -2.62 -5.88 12.54
C SER A 179 -2.55 -6.90 11.41
N ILE A 180 -1.39 -7.00 10.76
CA ILE A 180 -1.07 -8.10 9.85
C ILE A 180 -1.28 -9.44 10.57
N LYS A 181 -1.81 -10.44 9.86
CA LYS A 181 -2.09 -11.77 10.39
C LYS A 181 -0.85 -12.64 10.24
N TRP A 182 0.10 -12.50 11.16
CA TRP A 182 1.35 -13.28 11.14
C TRP A 182 1.08 -14.77 11.35
N LYS A 183 1.78 -15.61 10.58
CA LYS A 183 1.87 -17.05 10.80
C LYS A 183 2.60 -17.33 12.11
N THR A 184 2.14 -18.36 12.82
CA THR A 184 2.78 -18.90 14.03
C THR A 184 3.83 -19.94 13.67
#